data_AF-A0A9P5N787-F1
#
_entry.id   AF-A0A9P5N787-F1
#
_cell.length_a   1.000
_cell.length_b   1.000
_cell.length_c   1.000
_cell.angle_alpha   90.00
_cell.angle_beta   90.00
_cell.angle_gamma   90.00
#
_symmetry.space_group_name_H-M   'P 1'
#
loop_
_entity.id
_entity.type
_entity.pdbx_description
1 polymer ?
#
loop_
_entity_poly.entity_id
_entity_poly.type
_entity_poly.pdbx_seq_one_letter_code
_entity_poly.pdbx_strand_id
1 'polypeptide(L)' 'MNARDIYSSTPLHVAVRRGCVKVVRMLLEHGANTGAIDIWGRTPFWVAWSSDVIELLSEHGAK' A
#
# COMPACT_ATOMS: atom_id res chain seq x y z
N MET A 1 -1.81 11.64 -9.39
CA MET A 1 -0.38 12.03 -9.35
C MET A 1 0.40 10.84 -8.79
N ASN A 2 1.08 10.05 -9.63
CA ASN A 2 1.80 8.84 -9.20
C ASN A 2 3.17 9.22 -8.59
N ALA A 3 3.15 9.83 -7.40
CA ALA A 3 4.38 10.15 -6.67
C ALA A 3 5.07 8.84 -6.24
N ARG A 4 6.11 8.47 -6.99
CA ARG A 4 7.00 7.34 -6.69
C ARG A 4 8.26 7.92 -6.03
N ASP A 5 8.63 7.41 -4.85
CA ASP A 5 9.90 7.78 -4.22
C ASP A 5 11.11 7.14 -4.96
N ILE A 6 12.33 7.33 -4.44
CA ILE A 6 13.56 6.74 -5.04
C ILE A 6 13.52 5.20 -5.12
N TYR A 7 12.62 4.57 -4.38
CA TYR A 7 12.38 3.12 -4.37
C TYR A 7 11.14 2.75 -5.19
N SER A 8 10.64 3.64 -6.04
CA SER A 8 9.37 3.48 -6.76
C SER A 8 8.17 3.13 -5.86
N SER A 9 8.28 3.39 -4.56
CA SER A 9 7.21 3.16 -3.61
C SER A 9 6.14 4.23 -3.79
N THR A 10 4.89 3.78 -3.89
CA THR A 10 3.72 4.67 -3.85
C THR A 10 3.45 5.11 -2.41
N PRO A 11 2.63 6.15 -2.18
CA PRO A 11 2.20 6.52 -0.84
C PRO A 11 1.58 5.34 -0.07
N LEU A 12 0.92 4.43 -0.79
CA LEU A 12 0.34 3.21 -0.22
C LEU A 12 1.41 2.23 0.30
N HIS A 13 2.51 2.01 -0.42
CA HIS A 13 3.64 1.20 0.08
C HIS A 13 4.18 1.74 1.40
N VAL A 14 4.35 3.07 1.49
CA VAL A 14 4.90 3.71 2.69
C VAL A 14 3.93 3.58 3.86
N ALA A 15 2.64 3.82 3.64
CA ALA A 15 1.62 3.70 4.67
C ALA A 15 1.49 2.27 5.21
N VAL A 16 1.52 1.29 4.30
CA VAL A 16 1.46 -0.14 4.64
C VAL A 16 2.68 -0.60 5.41
N ARG A 17 3.89 -0.24 4.94
CA ARG A 17 5.15 -0.55 5.63
C ARG A 17 5.21 0.06 7.03
N ARG A 18 4.53 1.19 7.27
CA ARG A 18 4.43 1.81 8.59
C ARG A 18 3.32 1.22 9.47
N GLY A 19 2.45 0.36 8.95
CA GLY A 19 1.31 -0.18 9.70
C GLY A 19 0.22 0.88 9.98
N CYS A 20 0.20 2.00 9.26
CA CYS A 20 -0.70 3.11 9.56
C CYS A 20 -2.10 2.90 8.96
N VAL A 21 -2.92 2.06 9.59
CA VAL A 21 -4.27 1.69 9.12
C VAL A 21 -5.12 2.88 8.65
N LYS A 22 -5.14 3.99 9.41
CA LYS A 22 -5.89 5.20 9.03
C LYS A 22 -5.45 5.79 7.69
N VAL A 23 -4.14 5.82 7.44
CA VAL A 23 -3.57 6.37 6.19
C VAL A 23 -3.77 5.39 5.05
N VAL A 24 -3.63 4.08 5.31
CA VAL A 24 -3.92 3.04 4.31
C VAL A 24 -5.37 3.14 3.85
N ARG A 25 -6.33 3.23 4.78
CA ARG A 25 -7.76 3.40 4.47
C ARG A 25 -8.02 4.64 3.61
N MET A 26 -7.54 5.80 4.05
CA MET A 26 -7.71 7.05 3.31
C MET A 26 -7.18 6.95 1.87
N LEU A 27 -6.00 6.33 1.70
CA LEU A 27 -5.40 6.15 0.38
C LEU A 27 -6.23 5.21 -0.51
N LEU A 28 -6.72 4.10 0.04
CA LEU A 28 -7.58 3.16 -0.69
C LEU A 28 -8.91 3.81 -1.10
N GLU A 29 -9.55 4.57 -0.20
CA GLU A 29 -10.78 5.32 -0.47
C GLU A 29 -10.59 6.36 -1.59
N HIS A 30 -9.38 6.91 -1.74
CA HIS A 30 -9.03 7.84 -2.82
C HIS A 30 -8.54 7.13 -4.10
N GLY A 31 -8.73 5.81 -4.22
CA GLY A 31 -8.38 5.05 -5.41
C GLY A 31 -6.88 4.82 -5.59
N ALA A 32 -6.12 4.71 -4.48
CA ALA A 32 -4.71 4.35 -4.56
C ALA A 32 -4.52 3.00 -5.26
N ASN A 33 -3.53 2.94 -6.15
CA ASN A 33 -3.22 1.72 -6.89
C ASN A 33 -2.60 0.65 -5.96
N THR A 34 -3.38 -0.37 -5.64
CA THR A 34 -2.99 -1.55 -4.85
C THR A 34 -2.09 -2.51 -5.61
N GLY A 35 -2.09 -2.48 -6.94
CA GLY A 35 -1.24 -3.29 -7.80
C GLY A 35 0.06 -2.61 -8.22
N ALA A 36 0.36 -1.42 -7.68
CA ALA A 36 1.63 -0.76 -7.97
C ALA A 36 2.79 -1.58 -7.41
N ILE A 37 3.89 -1.68 -8.15
CA ILE A 37 5.12 -2.32 -7.68
C ILE A 37 6.19 -1.27 -7.33
N ASP A 38 6.96 -1.56 -6.29
CA ASP A 38 8.20 -0.86 -5.92
C ASP A 38 9.39 -1.34 -6.78
N ILE A 39 10.61 -0.81 -6.55
CA ILE A 39 11.82 -1.20 -7.32
C ILE A 39 12.21 -2.67 -7.16
N TRP A 40 11.71 -3.35 -6.13
CA TRP A 40 11.97 -4.76 -5.88
C TRP A 40 10.85 -5.65 -6.44
N GLY A 41 9.89 -5.08 -7.18
CA GLY A 41 8.75 -5.81 -7.74
C GLY A 41 7.69 -6.17 -6.70
N ARG A 42 7.70 -5.55 -5.53
CA ARG A 42 6.76 -5.85 -4.44
C ARG A 42 5.55 -4.95 -4.51
N THR A 43 4.37 -5.48 -4.24
CA THR A 43 3.14 -4.70 -4.07
C THR A 43 3.05 -4.14 -2.65
N PRO A 44 2.16 -3.17 -2.37
CA PRO A 44 1.87 -2.73 -1.01
C PRO A 44 1.49 -3.90 -0.09
N PHE A 45 0.75 -4.88 -0.61
CA PHE A 45 0.38 -6.09 0.12
C PHE A 45 1.62 -6.87 0.59
N TRP A 46 2.61 -7.02 -0.28
CA TRP A 46 3.84 -7.75 0.03
C TRP A 46 4.65 -7.13 1.18
N VAL A 47 4.61 -5.80 1.33
CA VAL A 47 5.34 -5.08 2.39
C VAL A 47 4.53 -4.92 3.69
N ALA A 48 3.32 -5.50 3.76
CA ALA A 48 2.48 -5.46 4.95
C ALA A 48 2.99 -6.44 6.02
N TRP A 49 2.99 -5.98 7.28
CA TRP A 49 3.36 -6.80 8.44
C TRP A 49 2.32 -6.75 9.58
N SER A 50 1.33 -5.86 9.46
CA SER A 50 0.22 -5.72 10.41
C SER A 50 -1.00 -6.49 9.90
N SER A 51 -1.60 -7.31 10.76
CA SER A 51 -2.83 -8.05 10.48
C SER A 51 -3.94 -7.14 9.97
N ASP A 52 -4.14 -6.01 10.65
CA ASP A 52 -5.22 -5.06 10.36
C ASP A 52 -5.04 -4.42 8.98
N VAL A 53 -3.78 -4.18 8.58
CA VAL A 53 -3.45 -3.65 7.25
C VAL A 53 -3.62 -4.72 6.18
N ILE A 54 -3.25 -5.97 6.45
CA ILE A 54 -3.46 -7.10 5.53
C ILE A 54 -4.94 -7.30 5.27
N GLU A 55 -5.76 -7.33 6.32
CA GLU A 55 -7.21 -7.47 6.23
C GLU A 55 -7.82 -6.34 5.38
N LEU A 56 -7.47 -5.08 5.70
CA LEU A 56 -7.95 -3.91 4.99
C LEU A 56 -7.55 -3.90 3.50
N LEU A 57 -6.34 -4.36 3.17
CA LEU A 57 -5.88 -4.50 1.79
C LEU A 57 -6.64 -5.61 1.04
N SER A 58 -6.90 -6.75 1.69
CA SER A 58 -7.67 -7.85 1.11
C SER A 58 -9.12 -7.45 0.84
N GLU A 59 -9.77 -6.68 1.71
CA GLU A 59 -11.11 -6.12 1.48
C GLU A 59 -11.17 -5.25 0.21
N HIS A 60 -10.07 -4.56 -0.11
CA HIS A 60 -9.96 -3.69 -1.28
C HIS A 60 -9.35 -4.41 -2.50
N GLY A 61 -9.31 -5.74 -2.49
CA GLY A 61 -8.88 -6.56 -3.63
C GLY A 61 -7.38 -6.51 -3.92
N ALA A 62 -6.55 -6.03 -2.99
CA ALA A 62 -5.11 -6.09 -3.11
C ALA A 62 -4.60 -7.53 -2.88
N LYS A 63 -3.58 -7.94 -3.63
CA LYS A 63 -2.97 -9.27 -3.58
C LYS A 63 -1.47 -9.19 -3.92
#